data_AF-A0A9X9LRN0-F1
#
_entry.id   AF-A0A9X9LRN0-F1
#
_cell.length_a   1.000
_cell.length_b   1.000
_cell.length_c   1.000
_cell.angle_alpha   90.00
_cell.angle_beta   90.00
_cell.angle_gamma   90.00
#
_symmetry.space_group_name_H-M   'P 1'
#
loop_
_entity.id
_entity.type
_entity.pdbx_description
1 polymer ?
#
loop_
_entity_poly.entity_id
_entity_poly.type
_entity_poly.pdbx_seq_one_letter_code
_entity_poly.pdbx_strand_id
1 'polypeptide(L)' 'MLPVASQNLPQRLVFVVGVGMTKFMKPGLENSRGYPDLAKEAAQKALADAQIPYSVVEQACIGYVYGM' A
#
# COMPACT_ATOMS: atom_id res chain seq x y z
N MET A 1 47.41 5.66 -1.25
CA MET A 1 45.96 5.84 -1.03
C MET A 1 45.30 5.60 -2.37
N LEU A 2 44.62 4.46 -2.55
CA LEU A 2 43.95 4.14 -3.81
C LEU A 2 42.61 4.92 -3.88
N PRO A 3 42.24 5.49 -5.03
CA PRO A 3 40.97 6.17 -5.17
C PRO A 3 39.83 5.15 -5.05
N VAL A 4 38.88 5.41 -4.13
CA VAL A 4 37.64 4.64 -4.07
C VAL A 4 36.83 4.99 -5.31
N ALA A 5 36.72 4.06 -6.25
CA ALA A 5 35.80 4.20 -7.36
C ALA A 5 34.39 4.32 -6.78
N SER A 6 33.70 5.43 -7.05
CA SER A 6 32.28 5.58 -6.75
C SER A 6 31.52 4.62 -7.65
N GLN A 7 31.25 3.41 -7.13
CA GLN A 7 30.50 2.41 -7.86
C GLN A 7 29.04 2.84 -7.92
N ASN A 8 28.60 3.22 -9.12
CA ASN A 8 27.21 3.54 -9.41
C ASN A 8 26.42 2.23 -9.42
N LEU A 9 26.04 1.75 -8.23
CA LEU A 9 25.24 0.53 -8.08
C LEU A 9 23.92 0.71 -8.82
N PRO A 10 23.47 -0.27 -9.62
CA PRO A 10 22.18 -0.16 -10.30
C PRO A 10 21.09 0.00 -9.25
N GLN A 11 20.43 1.16 -9.24
CA GLN A 11 19.31 1.41 -8.37
C GLN A 11 18.18 0.44 -8.71
N ARG A 12 17.55 -0.17 -7.70
CA ARG A 12 16.38 -1.02 -7.94
C ARG A 12 15.27 -0.19 -8.56
N LEU A 13 14.75 -0.66 -9.69
CA LEU A 13 13.58 -0.06 -10.32
C LEU A 13 12.34 -0.37 -9.47
N VAL A 14 11.53 0.65 -9.22
CA VAL A 14 10.31 0.55 -8.43
C VAL A 14 9.15 0.98 -9.31
N PHE A 15 8.10 0.17 -9.34
CA PHE A 15 6.91 0.40 -10.16
C PHE A 15 5.66 0.45 -9.29
N VAL A 16 4.75 1.34 -9.62
CA VAL A 16 3.39 1.33 -9.09
C VAL A 16 2.54 0.53 -10.08
N VAL A 17 2.08 -0.64 -9.64
CA VAL A 17 1.43 -1.63 -10.51
C VAL A 17 -0.08 -1.75 -10.29
N GLY A 18 -0.62 -1.14 -9.23
CA GLY A 18 -2.07 -1.07 -9.03
C GLY A 18 -2.47 -0.10 -7.92
N VAL A 19 -3.69 0.41 -7.99
CA VAL A 19 -4.25 1.38 -7.03
C VAL A 19 -5.66 0.97 -6.62
N GLY A 20 -5.98 1.11 -5.32
CA GLY A 20 -7.28 0.77 -4.79
C GLY A 20 -7.71 1.72 -3.67
N MET A 21 -8.98 2.13 -3.69
CA MET A 21 -9.56 3.03 -2.69
C MET A 21 -10.99 2.63 -2.33
N THR A 22 -11.38 2.88 -1.08
CA THR A 22 -12.78 2.86 -0.66
C THR A 22 -13.47 4.16 -1.04
N LYS A 23 -14.81 4.15 -1.06
CA LYS A 23 -15.58 5.38 -1.18
C LYS A 23 -15.28 6.31 0.01
N PHE A 24 -15.03 7.58 -0.26
CA PHE A 24 -14.95 8.60 0.77
C PHE A 24 -16.35 8.89 1.31
N MET A 25 -16.54 8.77 2.62
CA MET A 25 -17.85 8.86 3.27
C MET A 25 -17.78 9.81 4.46
N LYS A 26 -18.89 10.50 4.71
CA LYS A 26 -19.02 11.38 5.87
C LYS A 26 -19.00 10.53 7.16
N PRO A 27 -18.19 10.88 8.18
CA PRO A 27 -18.24 10.22 9.49
C PRO A 27 -19.64 10.30 10.10
N GLY A 28 -20.17 9.19 10.61
CA GLY A 28 -21.51 9.14 11.21
C GLY A 28 -22.04 7.71 11.42
N LEU A 29 -23.18 7.60 12.09
CA LEU A 29 -23.78 6.33 12.54
C LEU A 29 -24.05 5.33 11.39
N GLU A 30 -24.40 5.83 10.20
CA GLU A 30 -24.60 5.01 9.00
C GLU A 30 -23.31 4.34 8.49
N ASN A 31 -22.15 4.85 8.90
CA ASN A 31 -20.83 4.36 8.51
C ASN A 31 -20.16 3.61 9.66
N SER A 32 -20.86 2.61 10.20
CA SER A 32 -20.37 1.74 11.28
C SER A 32 -19.31 0.71 10.83
N ARG A 33 -18.80 0.82 9.59
CA ARG A 33 -17.76 -0.08 9.08
C ARG A 33 -16.44 0.22 9.77
N GLY A 34 -15.78 -0.82 10.28
CA GLY A 34 -14.47 -0.68 10.91
C GLY A 34 -13.40 -0.26 9.90
N TYR A 35 -12.41 0.50 10.36
CA TYR A 35 -11.22 0.81 9.55
C TYR A 35 -10.51 -0.43 8.98
N PRO A 36 -10.43 -1.60 9.67
CA PRO A 36 -9.87 -2.81 9.09
C PRO A 36 -10.64 -3.30 7.85
N ASP A 37 -11.97 -3.19 7.84
CA ASP A 37 -12.78 -3.60 6.70
C ASP A 37 -12.58 -2.67 5.51
N LEU A 38 -12.49 -1.37 5.76
CA LEU A 38 -12.20 -0.37 4.73
C LEU A 38 -10.79 -0.57 4.15
N ALA A 39 -9.79 -0.83 5.00
CA ALA A 39 -8.43 -1.13 4.56
C ALA A 39 -8.37 -2.40 3.72
N LYS A 40 -9.10 -3.46 4.13
CA LYS A 40 -9.21 -4.71 3.37
C LYS A 40 -9.83 -4.48 1.98
N GLU A 41 -10.92 -3.72 1.89
CA GLU A 41 -11.58 -3.40 0.62
C GLU A 41 -10.62 -2.65 -0.33
N ALA A 42 -9.92 -1.61 0.17
CA ALA A 42 -8.96 -0.85 -0.62
C ALA A 42 -7.77 -1.71 -1.09
N ALA A 43 -7.19 -2.51 -0.19
CA ALA A 43 -6.05 -3.38 -0.51
C ALA A 43 -6.42 -4.47 -1.53
N GLN A 44 -7.60 -5.08 -1.40
CA GLN A 44 -8.08 -6.09 -2.36
C GLN A 44 -8.30 -5.49 -3.75
N LYS A 45 -8.83 -4.26 -3.83
CA LYS A 45 -8.96 -3.53 -5.10
C LYS A 45 -7.60 -3.23 -5.74
N ALA A 46 -6.62 -2.79 -4.95
CA ALA A 46 -5.27 -2.51 -5.46
C ALA A 46 -4.57 -3.76 -5.99
N LEU A 47 -4.72 -4.90 -5.31
CA LEU A 47 -4.19 -6.18 -5.76
C LEU A 47 -4.89 -6.70 -7.01
N ALA A 48 -6.21 -6.50 -7.12
CA ALA A 48 -6.97 -6.87 -8.31
C ALA A 48 -6.57 -6.04 -9.53
N ASP A 49 -6.38 -4.72 -9.36
CA ASP A 49 -5.88 -3.81 -10.41
C ASP A 49 -4.47 -4.19 -10.87
N ALA A 50 -3.60 -4.56 -9.92
CA ALA A 50 -2.27 -5.08 -10.23
C ALA A 50 -2.25 -6.51 -10.80
N GLN A 51 -3.38 -7.22 -10.76
CA GLN A 51 -3.48 -8.66 -11.08
C GLN A 51 -2.51 -9.54 -10.25
N ILE A 52 -2.25 -9.16 -9.00
CA ILE A 52 -1.32 -9.85 -8.10
C ILE A 52 -2.11 -10.66 -7.07
N PRO A 53 -1.88 -11.98 -6.94
CA PRO A 53 -2.49 -12.78 -5.87
C PRO A 53 -1.89 -12.41 -4.51
N TYR A 54 -2.70 -12.44 -3.45
CA TYR A 54 -2.24 -12.08 -2.09
C TYR A 54 -1.06 -12.95 -1.61
N SER A 55 -0.96 -14.20 -2.07
CA SER A 55 0.07 -15.16 -1.66
C SER A 55 1.51 -14.79 -2.05
N VAL A 56 1.70 -13.88 -3.01
CA VAL A 56 3.05 -13.43 -3.42
C VAL A 56 3.47 -12.12 -2.74
N VAL A 57 2.60 -11.54 -1.91
CA VAL A 57 2.92 -10.35 -1.12
C VAL A 57 3.78 -10.75 0.07
N GLU A 58 5.01 -10.27 0.13
CA GLU A 58 5.93 -10.56 1.22
C GLU A 58 5.75 -9.63 2.43
N GLN A 59 5.44 -8.36 2.17
CA GLN A 59 5.34 -7.32 3.19
C GLN A 59 4.24 -6.31 2.84
N ALA A 60 3.62 -5.74 3.86
CA ALA A 60 2.64 -4.67 3.73
C ALA A 60 2.90 -3.58 4.78
N CYS A 61 2.85 -2.32 4.35
CA CYS A 61 2.98 -1.15 5.21
C CYS A 61 1.63 -0.43 5.29
N ILE A 62 1.12 -0.20 6.49
CA ILE A 62 -0.20 0.42 6.71
C ILE A 62 -0.04 1.61 7.65
N GLY A 63 -0.53 2.77 7.24
CA GLY A 63 -0.66 3.95 8.10
C GLY A 63 -2.05 3.98 8.73
N TYR A 64 -2.11 4.07 10.05
CA TYR A 64 -3.35 4.28 10.80
C TYR A 64 -3.16 5.46 11.75
N VAL A 65 -4.00 6.47 11.62
CA VAL A 65 -4.01 7.64 12.50
C VAL A 65 -5.41 7.78 13.05
N TYR A 66 -5.52 7.63 14.36
CA TYR A 66 -6.73 7.94 15.12
C TYR A 66 -6.27 8.61 16.41
N GLY A 67 -6.66 9.88 16.60
CA GLY A 67 -6.48 10.59 17.86
C GLY A 67 -7.59 10.17 18.81
N MET A 68 -7.23 9.94 20.08
CA MET A 68 -8.17 9.60 21.15
C MET A 68 -9.40 10.50 21.18
#